data_AF-A0A919HYB0-F1
#
_entry.id   AF-A0A919HYB0-F1
#
_cell.length_a   1.000
_cell.length_b   1.000
_cell.length_c   1.000
_cell.angle_alpha   90.00
_cell.angle_beta   90.00
_cell.angle_gamma   90.00
#
_symmetry.space_group_name_H-M   'P 1'
#
loop_
_entity.id
_entity.type
_entity.pdbx_description
1 polymer ?
#
loop_
_entity_poly.entity_id
_entity_poly.type
_entity_poly.pdbx_seq_one_letter_code
_entity_poly.pdbx_strand_id
1 'polypeptide(L)'
;MLSYLDVLRDKAPVGAKVAIIGCGGIGFDTAMFLSQSGAATSRDIGEFCREWGIDTSLQTAGGLSAEGPQLSKSPRQIVMLQRKASKPGEGLGKTTGWIHRATLLARG
;
A
#
# COMPACT_ATOMS: atom_id res chain seq x y z
N MET A 1 17.73 -15.29 1.97
CA MET A 1 17.35 -13.86 2.06
C MET A 1 17.23 -13.34 0.64
N LEU A 2 16.19 -12.57 0.32
CA LEU A 2 16.02 -11.96 -1.00
C LEU A 2 16.33 -10.46 -0.90
N SER A 3 17.01 -9.93 -1.89
CA SER A 3 17.12 -8.50 -2.11
C SER A 3 15.85 -7.95 -2.79
N TYR A 4 15.66 -6.63 -2.78
CA TYR A 4 14.55 -6.02 -3.50
C TYR A 4 14.65 -6.25 -5.03
N LEU A 5 15.86 -6.46 -5.57
CA LEU A 5 16.04 -6.79 -6.99
C LEU A 5 15.51 -8.19 -7.30
N ASP A 6 15.81 -9.17 -6.45
CA ASP A 6 15.32 -10.54 -6.63
C ASP A 6 13.79 -10.56 -6.67
N VAL A 7 13.16 -9.74 -5.81
CA VAL A 7 11.69 -9.64 -5.72
C VAL A 7 11.09 -8.83 -6.88
N LEU A 8 11.59 -7.62 -7.11
CA LEU A 8 10.97 -6.66 -8.03
C LEU A 8 11.36 -6.89 -9.49
N ARG A 9 12.63 -7.23 -9.76
CA ARG A 9 13.16 -7.44 -11.10
C ARG A 9 13.03 -8.91 -11.50
N ASP A 10 13.58 -9.80 -10.69
CA ASP A 10 13.77 -11.22 -11.06
C ASP A 10 12.57 -12.10 -10.70
N LYS A 11 11.55 -11.52 -10.04
CA LYS A 11 10.28 -12.15 -9.68
C LYS A 11 10.46 -13.46 -8.89
N ALA A 12 11.48 -13.49 -8.03
CA ALA A 12 11.73 -14.62 -7.16
C ALA A 12 10.47 -14.97 -6.34
N PRO A 13 10.17 -16.26 -6.12
CA PRO A 13 9.04 -16.66 -5.29
C PRO A 13 9.16 -16.12 -3.86
N VAL A 14 8.11 -15.45 -3.39
CA VAL A 14 8.01 -14.92 -2.01
C VAL A 14 6.93 -15.69 -1.26
N GLY A 15 7.16 -16.01 0.02
CA GLY A 15 6.21 -16.72 0.88
C GLY A 15 5.11 -15.84 1.48
N ALA A 16 4.17 -16.45 2.20
CA ALA A 16 3.00 -15.75 2.77
C ALA A 16 3.34 -14.77 3.90
N LYS A 17 4.46 -14.98 4.63
CA LYS A 17 4.94 -14.10 5.71
C LYS A 17 6.25 -13.46 5.28
N VAL A 18 6.33 -12.12 5.36
CA VAL A 18 7.48 -11.35 4.87
C VAL A 18 7.91 -10.33 5.91
N ALA A 19 9.20 -10.27 6.18
CA ALA A 19 9.82 -9.18 6.94
C ALA A 19 10.69 -8.34 6.00
N ILE A 20 10.38 -7.05 5.89
CA ILE A 20 11.12 -6.08 5.07
C ILE A 20 12.03 -5.26 5.98
N ILE A 21 13.34 -5.32 5.74
CA ILE A 21 14.33 -4.54 6.48
C ILE A 21 14.64 -3.26 5.69
N GLY A 22 14.15 -2.14 6.21
CA GLY A 22 14.31 -0.80 5.65
C GLY A 22 12.96 -0.18 5.23
N CYS A 23 12.57 0.93 5.86
CA CYS A 23 11.32 1.65 5.54
C CYS A 23 11.55 2.98 4.80
N GLY A 24 12.50 2.99 3.86
CA GLY A 24 12.68 4.07 2.87
C GLY A 24 11.81 3.86 1.62
N GLY A 25 12.02 4.65 0.57
CA GLY A 25 11.22 4.58 -0.68
C GLY A 25 11.10 3.17 -1.25
N ILE A 26 12.23 2.49 -1.50
CA ILE A 26 12.26 1.12 -2.05
C ILE A 26 11.56 0.12 -1.12
N GLY A 27 11.68 0.30 0.20
CA GLY A 27 11.01 -0.57 1.18
C GLY A 27 9.49 -0.47 1.08
N PHE A 28 8.98 0.77 0.97
CA PHE A 28 7.56 1.04 0.75
C PHE A 28 7.09 0.51 -0.61
N ASP A 29 7.85 0.70 -1.68
CA ASP A 29 7.49 0.19 -3.01
C ASP A 29 7.48 -1.35 -3.05
N THR A 30 8.42 -1.99 -2.36
CA THR A 30 8.46 -3.45 -2.22
C THR A 30 7.25 -3.95 -1.43
N ALA A 31 6.87 -3.28 -0.34
CA ALA A 31 5.67 -3.61 0.42
C ALA A 31 4.39 -3.40 -0.40
N MET A 32 4.30 -2.32 -1.18
CA MET A 32 3.18 -2.04 -2.10
C MET A 32 3.04 -3.14 -3.15
N PHE A 33 4.16 -3.56 -3.75
CA PHE A 33 4.19 -4.63 -4.73
C PHE A 33 3.74 -5.97 -4.13
N LEU A 34 4.25 -6.33 -2.96
CA LEU A 34 3.96 -7.62 -2.31
C LEU A 34 2.56 -7.68 -1.68
N SER A 35 2.00 -6.55 -1.25
CA SER A 35 0.66 -6.45 -0.66
C SER A 35 -0.46 -6.30 -1.68
N GLN A 36 -0.12 -6.10 -2.97
CA GLN A 36 -1.14 -5.91 -4.00
C GLN A 36 -1.98 -7.19 -4.14
N SER A 37 -3.28 -7.05 -3.93
CA SER A 37 -4.28 -8.05 -4.30
C SER A 37 -4.97 -7.63 -5.59
N GLY A 38 -5.16 -8.58 -6.50
CA GLY A 38 -5.83 -8.36 -7.78
C GLY A 38 -5.15 -7.32 -8.67
N ALA A 39 -5.94 -6.73 -9.57
CA ALA A 39 -5.49 -5.68 -10.47
C ALA A 39 -5.24 -4.36 -9.72
N ALA A 40 -4.30 -3.55 -10.23
CA ALA A 40 -4.06 -2.22 -9.68
C ALA A 40 -5.21 -1.27 -10.04
N THR A 41 -5.81 -0.64 -9.03
CA THR A 41 -6.90 0.34 -9.16
C THR A 41 -6.45 1.65 -9.81
N SER A 42 -5.14 1.90 -9.90
CA SER A 42 -4.58 3.09 -10.56
C SER A 42 -4.95 3.25 -12.04
N ARG A 43 -5.55 2.22 -12.64
CA ARG A 43 -6.02 2.21 -14.04
C ARG A 43 -7.53 2.04 -14.17
N ASP A 44 -8.26 1.98 -13.06
CA ASP A 44 -9.71 1.80 -13.04
C ASP A 44 -10.33 2.86 -12.12
N ILE A 45 -11.10 3.77 -12.73
CA ILE A 45 -11.70 4.91 -12.02
C ILE A 45 -12.71 4.42 -10.97
N GLY A 46 -13.54 3.43 -11.32
CA GLY A 46 -14.59 2.94 -10.42
C GLY A 46 -13.98 2.24 -9.22
N GLU A 47 -12.99 1.39 -9.45
CA GLU A 47 -12.27 0.70 -8.38
C GLU A 47 -11.45 1.66 -7.52
N PHE A 48 -10.83 2.69 -8.11
CA PHE A 48 -10.16 3.73 -7.33
C PHE A 48 -11.15 4.49 -6.43
N CYS A 49 -12.31 4.90 -6.96
CA CYS A 49 -13.34 5.58 -6.18
C CYS A 49 -13.84 4.69 -5.04
N ARG A 50 -14.07 3.40 -5.29
CA ARG A 50 -14.47 2.42 -4.27
C ARG A 50 -13.39 2.23 -3.21
N GLU A 51 -12.14 2.06 -3.63
CA GLU A 51 -10.99 1.87 -2.73
C GLU A 51 -10.84 3.04 -1.75
N TRP A 52 -11.04 4.27 -2.23
CA TRP A 52 -10.92 5.49 -1.44
C TRP A 52 -12.23 6.00 -0.82
N GLY A 53 -13.35 5.29 -1.04
CA GLY A 53 -14.65 5.66 -0.47
C GLY A 53 -15.21 6.97 -1.04
N ILE A 54 -15.08 7.18 -2.35
CA ILE A 54 -15.60 8.34 -3.07
C ILE A 54 -17.02 8.01 -3.56
N ASP A 55 -17.99 8.83 -3.18
CA ASP A 55 -19.35 8.80 -3.72
C ASP A 55 -19.37 9.49 -5.09
N THR A 56 -19.45 8.70 -6.16
CA THR A 56 -19.51 9.21 -7.54
C THR A 56 -20.85 9.88 -7.89
N SER A 57 -21.90 9.69 -7.08
CA SER A 57 -23.19 10.39 -7.26
C SER A 57 -23.18 11.81 -6.68
N LEU A 58 -22.18 12.13 -5.85
CA LEU A 58 -21.99 13.42 -5.19
C LEU A 58 -23.22 13.86 -4.36
N GLN A 59 -23.97 12.90 -3.82
CA GLN A 59 -25.15 13.17 -2.99
C GLN A 59 -24.79 13.24 -1.51
N THR A 60 -23.65 12.67 -1.11
CA THR A 60 -23.17 12.73 0.27
C THR A 60 -22.31 13.96 0.54
N ALA A 61 -22.27 14.38 1.81
CA ALA A 61 -21.45 15.51 2.23
C ALA A 61 -19.96 15.29 1.87
N GLY A 62 -19.40 16.21 1.08
CA GLY A 62 -18.01 16.12 0.63
C GLY A 62 -17.73 14.99 -0.37
N GLY A 63 -18.75 14.33 -0.93
CA GLY A 63 -18.58 13.21 -1.86
C GLY A 63 -17.96 11.97 -1.21
N LEU A 64 -18.19 11.76 0.09
CA LEU A 64 -17.68 10.62 0.84
C LEU A 64 -18.74 9.50 0.90
N SER A 65 -18.38 8.31 0.45
CA SER A 65 -19.24 7.12 0.55
C SER A 65 -19.57 6.83 2.01
N ALA A 66 -20.84 6.52 2.29
CA ALA A 66 -21.30 6.13 3.63
C ALA A 66 -20.63 4.82 4.12
N GLU A 67 -20.20 3.97 3.20
CA GLU A 67 -19.48 2.72 3.49
C GLU A 67 -17.98 2.95 3.76
N GLY A 68 -17.48 4.17 3.53
CA GLY A 68 -16.07 4.51 3.65
C GLY A 68 -15.15 3.80 2.64
N PRO A 69 -13.82 3.87 2.84
CA PRO A 69 -12.83 3.24 1.97
C PRO A 69 -12.89 1.71 1.99
N GLN A 70 -12.92 1.07 0.80
CA GLN A 70 -13.01 -0.38 0.64
C GLN A 70 -11.73 -0.96 0.03
N LEU A 71 -10.67 -1.07 0.85
CA LEU A 71 -9.39 -1.65 0.43
C LEU A 71 -9.38 -3.16 0.61
N SER A 72 -8.96 -3.88 -0.44
CA SER A 72 -8.72 -5.31 -0.35
C SER A 72 -7.54 -5.61 0.59
N LYS A 73 -7.67 -6.68 1.39
CA LYS A 73 -6.57 -7.13 2.27
C LYS A 73 -5.38 -7.63 1.46
N SER A 74 -4.20 -7.49 2.06
CA SER A 74 -2.97 -8.04 1.50
C SER A 74 -3.06 -9.57 1.42
N PRO A 75 -2.59 -10.21 0.33
CA PRO A 75 -2.48 -11.67 0.27
C PRO A 75 -1.33 -12.21 1.14
N ARG A 76 -0.55 -11.33 1.77
CA ARG A 76 0.63 -11.65 2.58
C ARG A 76 0.59 -10.90 3.91
N GLN A 77 1.19 -11.48 4.94
CA GLN A 77 1.48 -10.80 6.20
C GLN A 77 2.85 -10.12 6.08
N ILE A 78 2.88 -8.80 6.07
CA ILE A 78 4.10 -8.02 5.85
C ILE A 78 4.41 -7.18 7.09
N VAL A 79 5.61 -7.34 7.64
CA VAL A 79 6.14 -6.46 8.67
C VAL A 79 7.30 -5.65 8.10
N MET A 80 7.26 -4.33 8.29
CA MET A 80 8.32 -3.42 7.88
C MET A 80 9.12 -2.95 9.10
N LEU A 81 10.44 -3.03 9.02
CA LEU A 81 11.36 -2.79 10.13
C LEU A 81 12.40 -1.72 9.77
N GLN A 82 12.71 -0.83 10.70
CA GLN A 82 13.81 0.12 10.56
C GLN A 82 14.50 0.35 11.92
N ARG A 83 15.79 0.71 11.90
CA ARG A 83 16.55 0.98 13.14
C ARG A 83 16.25 2.34 13.75
N LYS A 84 15.94 3.34 12.92
CA LYS A 84 15.68 4.70 13.37
C LYS A 84 14.37 4.74 14.15
N ALA A 85 14.35 5.53 15.23
CA ALA A 85 13.19 5.65 16.13
C ALA A 85 12.04 6.47 15.54
N SER A 86 12.29 7.21 14.45
CA SER A 86 11.27 8.06 13.84
C SER A 86 10.19 7.24 13.12
N LYS A 87 9.07 7.87 12.73
CA LYS A 87 7.94 7.12 12.14
C LYS A 87 8.35 6.47 10.80
N PRO A 88 7.99 5.20 10.53
CA PRO A 88 8.19 4.60 9.22
C PRO A 88 7.57 5.46 8.10
N GLY A 89 8.36 5.72 7.07
CA GLY A 89 7.95 6.55 5.94
C GLY A 89 7.85 8.05 6.24
N GLU A 90 8.39 8.55 7.36
CA GLU A 90 8.47 9.99 7.64
C GLU A 90 9.28 10.75 6.58
N GLY A 91 10.36 10.15 6.09
CA GLY A 91 11.23 10.73 5.05
C GLY A 91 10.75 10.51 3.61
N LEU A 92 9.51 10.04 3.40
CA LEU A 92 8.93 9.94 2.05
C LEU A 92 8.54 11.33 1.52
N GLY A 93 8.15 11.38 0.23
CA GLY A 93 7.66 12.60 -0.39
C GLY A 93 6.56 13.28 0.43
N LYS A 94 6.67 14.59 0.63
CA LYS A 94 5.79 15.36 1.53
C LYS A 94 4.30 15.22 1.20
N THR A 95 3.97 15.14 -0.09
CA THR A 95 2.59 15.09 -0.60
C THR A 95 2.11 13.70 -0.99
N THR A 96 3.00 12.72 -1.09
CA THR A 96 2.67 11.35 -1.58
C THR A 96 2.93 10.27 -0.53
N GLY A 97 3.83 10.50 0.42
CA GLY A 97 4.20 9.51 1.43
C GLY A 97 3.04 9.10 2.34
N TRP A 98 2.07 9.99 2.56
CA TRP A 98 0.88 9.66 3.35
C TRP A 98 -0.03 8.64 2.63
N ILE A 99 -0.09 8.68 1.30
CA ILE A 99 -0.91 7.78 0.49
C ILE A 99 -0.41 6.34 0.69
N HIS A 100 0.89 6.10 0.47
CA HIS A 100 1.49 4.79 0.66
C HIS A 100 1.34 4.25 2.09
N ARG A 101 1.50 5.12 3.10
CA ARG A 101 1.29 4.72 4.51
C ARG A 101 -0.16 4.31 4.77
N ALA A 102 -1.13 5.09 4.30
CA ALA A 102 -2.55 4.81 4.49
C ALA A 102 -2.94 3.50 3.80
N THR A 103 -2.52 3.32 2.54
CA THR A 103 -2.80 2.10 1.77
C THR A 103 -2.21 0.86 2.43
N LEU A 104 -0.95 0.88 2.86
CA LEU A 104 -0.32 -0.28 3.51
C LEU A 104 -0.98 -0.61 4.85
N LEU A 105 -1.28 0.40 5.69
CA LEU A 105 -1.95 0.16 6.97
C LEU A 105 -3.36 -0.44 6.80
N ALA A 106 -4.11 -0.01 5.79
CA ALA A 106 -5.44 -0.55 5.51
C ALA A 106 -5.40 -2.00 4.98
N ARG A 107 -4.37 -2.35 4.20
CA ARG A 107 -4.14 -3.70 3.67
C ARG A 107 -3.77 -4.71 4.75
N GLY A 108 -3.27 -4.25 5.91
CA GLY A 108 -2.78 -5.08 7.03
C GLY A 108 -1.34 -5.53 6.83
#